data_AF-A0A381WQV4-F1
#
_entry.id   AF-A0A381WQV4-F1
#
_cell.length_a   1.000
_cell.length_b   1.000
_cell.length_c   1.000
_cell.angle_alpha   90.00
_cell.angle_beta   90.00
_cell.angle_gamma   90.00
#
_symmetry.space_group_name_H-M   'P 1'
#
loop_
_entity.id
_entity.type
_entity.pdbx_description
1 polymer ?
#
loop_
_entity_poly.entity_id
_entity_poly.type
_entity_poly.pdbx_seq_one_letter_code
_entity_poly.pdbx_strand_id
1 'polypeptide(L)' 'MKRTDFFQFKNGSKVPLPFSDKEYENRLKGLRKIITEKNLDAIILTSLQNVAYYSGFLYCSFGR' A
#
# COMPACT_ATOMS: atom_id res chain seq x y z
N MET A 1 -19.68 25.50 6.87
CA MET A 1 -18.44 24.82 7.30
C MET A 1 -17.70 24.35 6.04
N LYS A 2 -16.44 24.76 5.84
CA LYS A 2 -15.67 24.39 4.64
C LYS A 2 -15.12 22.97 4.80
N ARG A 3 -15.52 22.03 3.94
CA ARG A 3 -15.00 20.66 3.93
C ARG A 3 -13.56 20.67 3.43
N THR A 4 -12.67 19.96 4.13
CA THR A 4 -11.28 19.77 3.69
C THR A 4 -11.21 18.67 2.62
N ASP A 5 -10.27 18.81 1.68
CA ASP A 5 -10.08 17.82 0.61
C ASP A 5 -9.53 16.49 1.14
N PHE A 6 -8.77 16.55 2.26
CA PHE A 6 -8.16 15.39 2.89
C PHE A 6 -8.44 15.37 4.40
N PHE A 7 -8.58 14.16 4.94
CA PHE A 7 -8.75 13.89 6.37
C PHE A 7 -8.03 12.58 6.71
N GLN A 8 -7.19 12.60 7.74
CA GLN A 8 -6.51 11.41 8.23
C GLN A 8 -7.20 10.92 9.51
N PHE A 9 -7.63 9.65 9.50
CA PHE A 9 -8.29 9.03 10.65
C PHE A 9 -7.53 7.77 11.07
N LYS A 10 -6.86 7.82 12.22
CA LYS A 10 -6.19 6.68 12.83
C LYS A 10 -7.13 6.05 13.86
N ASN A 11 -7.93 5.08 13.43
CA ASN A 11 -8.91 4.43 14.28
C ASN A 11 -8.41 3.07 14.78
N GLY A 12 -8.19 2.94 16.08
CA GLY A 12 -7.72 1.70 16.70
C GLY A 12 -6.28 1.30 16.34
N SER A 13 -5.93 0.06 16.70
CA SER A 13 -4.63 -0.54 16.39
C SER A 13 -4.63 -1.23 15.03
N LYS A 14 -3.44 -1.39 14.42
CA LYS A 14 -3.30 -2.17 13.19
C LYS A 14 -3.72 -3.63 13.42
N VAL A 15 -4.48 -4.18 12.48
CA VAL A 15 -4.79 -5.61 12.45
C VAL A 15 -3.54 -6.41 12.03
N PRO A 16 -3.44 -7.69 12.43
CA PRO A 16 -2.40 -8.58 11.92
C PRO A 16 -2.44 -8.64 10.39
N LEU A 17 -1.28 -8.57 9.76
CA LEU A 17 -1.19 -8.72 8.31
C LEU A 17 -1.38 -10.19 7.89
N PRO A 18 -1.86 -10.45 6.65
CA PRO A 18 -2.00 -11.81 6.13
C PRO A 18 -0.69 -12.62 6.07
N PHE A 19 0.46 -11.95 6.02
CA PHE A 19 1.79 -12.56 5.98
C PHE A 19 2.70 -11.93 7.02
N SER A 20 3.82 -12.60 7.33
CA SER A 20 4.85 -12.05 8.21
C SER A 20 5.45 -10.75 7.69
N ASP A 21 5.97 -9.91 8.60
CA ASP A 21 6.68 -8.68 8.23
C ASP A 21 7.84 -8.94 7.27
N LYS A 22 8.57 -10.06 7.47
CA LYS A 22 9.68 -10.48 6.60
C LYS A 22 9.24 -10.71 5.16
N GLU A 23 8.04 -11.25 4.96
CA GLU A 23 7.50 -11.49 3.62
C GLU A 23 7.19 -10.17 2.90
N TYR A 24 6.59 -9.20 3.58
CA TYR A 24 6.35 -7.87 3.00
C TYR A 24 7.65 -7.13 2.71
N GLU A 25 8.65 -7.21 3.60
CA GLU A 25 9.97 -6.62 3.35
C GLU A 25 10.65 -7.23 2.12
N ASN A 26 10.55 -8.56 1.92
CA ASN A 26 11.08 -9.21 0.72
C ASN A 26 10.41 -8.68 -0.56
N ARG A 27 9.08 -8.54 -0.56
CA ARG A 27 8.32 -8.00 -1.70
C ARG A 27 8.72 -6.57 -2.01
N LEU A 28 8.78 -5.71 -0.98
CA LEU A 28 9.15 -4.31 -1.13
C LEU A 28 10.60 -4.14 -1.58
N LYS A 29 11.52 -5.01 -1.13
CA LYS A 29 12.90 -5.03 -1.59
C LYS A 29 12.99 -5.36 -3.08
N GLY A 30 12.23 -6.34 -3.55
CA GLY A 30 12.12 -6.67 -4.97
C GLY A 30 11.57 -5.49 -5.79
N LEU A 31 10.52 -4.85 -5.31
CA LEU A 31 9.91 -3.69 -5.96
C LEU A 31 10.89 -2.51 -6.07
N ARG A 32 11.57 -2.16 -4.97
CA ARG A 32 12.59 -1.10 -4.94
C ARG A 32 13.74 -1.38 -5.89
N LYS A 33 14.18 -2.64 -5.99
CA LYS A 33 15.20 -3.04 -6.97
C LYS A 33 14.75 -2.73 -8.40
N ILE A 34 13.53 -3.09 -8.77
CA ILE A 34 12.96 -2.80 -10.11
C ILE A 34 12.88 -1.29 -10.36
N ILE A 35 12.47 -0.50 -9.35
CA ILE A 35 12.40 0.97 -9.43
C ILE A 35 13.79 1.54 -9.75
N THR A 36 14.82 1.11 -9.02
CA THR A 36 16.21 1.54 -9.24
C THR A 36 16.73 1.09 -10.62
N GLU A 37 16.53 -0.17 -11.00
CA GLU A 37 16.98 -0.71 -12.29
C GLU A 37 16.34 -0.01 -13.49
N LYS A 38 15.11 0.51 -13.31
CA LYS A 38 14.39 1.26 -14.35
C LYS A 38 14.56 2.77 -14.26
N ASN A 39 15.38 3.28 -13.32
CA ASN A 39 15.59 4.71 -13.08
C ASN A 39 14.27 5.48 -12.89
N LEU A 40 13.40 4.97 -12.02
CA LEU A 40 12.11 5.58 -11.68
C LEU A 40 12.19 6.29 -10.32
N ASP A 41 11.60 7.48 -10.21
CA ASP A 41 11.55 8.21 -8.92
C ASP A 41 10.47 7.65 -7.98
N ALA A 42 9.35 7.22 -8.54
CA ALA A 42 8.20 6.71 -7.80
C ALA A 42 7.34 5.78 -8.64
N ILE A 43 6.48 5.03 -7.95
CA ILE A 43 5.42 4.22 -8.57
C ILE A 43 4.10 4.49 -7.85
N ILE A 44 3.00 4.46 -8.60
CA ILE A 44 1.65 4.57 -8.06
C ILE A 44 0.92 3.28 -8.40
N LEU A 45 0.57 2.51 -7.37
CA LEU A 45 -0.16 1.26 -7.52
C LEU A 45 -1.66 1.53 -7.54
N THR A 46 -2.33 1.17 -8.63
CA THR A 46 -3.77 1.41 -8.82
C THR A 46 -4.59 0.13 -8.94
N SER A 47 -3.96 -1.03 -9.16
CA SER A 47 -4.67 -2.31 -9.21
C SER A 47 -4.88 -2.87 -7.80
N LEU A 48 -6.06 -3.45 -7.59
CA LEU A 48 -6.45 -4.11 -6.34
C LEU A 48 -5.44 -5.18 -5.90
N GLN A 49 -4.94 -5.95 -6.86
CA GLN A 49 -3.97 -7.02 -6.62
C GLN A 49 -2.62 -6.47 -6.17
N ASN A 50 -2.09 -5.43 -6.82
CA ASN A 50 -0.78 -4.88 -6.45
C ASN A 50 -0.83 -4.17 -5.10
N VAL A 51 -1.90 -3.39 -4.84
CA VAL A 51 -2.08 -2.75 -3.53
C VAL A 51 -2.13 -3.81 -2.43
N ALA A 52 -2.94 -4.86 -2.59
CA ALA A 52 -3.01 -5.95 -1.61
C ALA A 52 -1.68 -6.71 -1.48
N TYR A 53 -0.98 -6.98 -2.58
CA TYR A 53 0.26 -7.74 -2.58
C TYR A 53 1.38 -7.06 -1.79
N TYR A 54 1.53 -5.74 -1.94
CA TYR A 54 2.62 -4.99 -1.30
C TYR A 54 2.26 -4.40 0.07
N SER A 55 0.98 -4.26 0.41
CA SER A 55 0.56 -3.62 1.67
C SER A 55 -0.29 -4.49 2.60
N GLY A 56 -0.82 -5.62 2.10
CA GLY A 56 -1.83 -6.40 2.81
C GLY A 56 -3.21 -5.73 2.86
N PHE A 57 -3.38 -4.54 2.28
CA PHE A 57 -4.66 -3.85 2.22
C PHE A 57 -5.41 -4.17 0.92
N LEU A 58 -6.57 -4.81 1.07
CA LEU A 58 -7.50 -5.06 -0.03
C LEU A 58 -8.56 -3.95 -0.03
N TYR A 59 -8.44 -3.00 -0.95
CA TYR A 59 -9.41 -1.89 -1.02
C TYR A 59 -10.67 -2.30 -1.80
N CYS A 60 -11.79 -1.69 -1.44
CA CYS A 60 -13.05 -1.78 -2.17
C CYS A 60 -13.22 -0.52 -3.03
N SER A 61 -13.26 -0.69 -4.35
CA SER A 61 -13.34 0.44 -5.31
C SER A 61 -14.56 1.33 -5.12
N PHE A 62 -15.65 0.79 -4.55
CA PHE A 62 -16.91 1.51 -4.34
C PHE A 62 -17.20 1.83 -2.87
N GLY A 63 -16.20 1.78 -1.98
CA GLY A 63 -16.31 2.33 -0.64
C GLY A 63 -17.24 1.58 0.32
N ARG A 64 -17.23 0.25 0.28
CA ARG A 64 -17.76 -0.60 1.37
C ARG A 64 -16.69 -1.54 1.86
#